data_AF-A0A962BRA0-F1
#
_entry.id   AF-A0A962BRA0-F1
#
_cell.length_a   1.000
_cell.length_b   1.000
_cell.length_c   1.000
_cell.angle_alpha   90.00
_cell.angle_beta   90.00
_cell.angle_gamma   90.00
#
_symmetry.space_group_name_H-M   'P 1'
#
loop_
_entity.id
_entity.type
_entity.pdbx_description
1 polymer ?
#
loop_
_entity_poly.entity_id
_entity_poly.type
_entity_poly.pdbx_seq_one_letter_code
_entity_poly.pdbx_strand_id
1 'polypeptide(L)'
;MDGFVHNRIKHLVEETRDAYSSFSGGVNADYAEFASLSLSAFKDILHNPDLTDRDLRRMIRGGMKTHKGKSPASCWATFMALYIAHNANAGLQGGHRSTLRDIYSARGHC
;
A
#
# COMPACT_ATOMS: atom_id res chain seq x y z
N MET A 1 -6.25 -14.31 2.15
CA MET A 1 -6.84 -12.96 2.10
C MET A 1 -7.78 -12.91 0.92
N ASP A 2 -8.98 -12.39 1.13
CA ASP A 2 -10.04 -12.28 0.12
C ASP A 2 -9.58 -11.35 -1.04
N GLY A 3 -9.85 -11.72 -2.29
CA GLY A 3 -9.57 -10.88 -3.46
C GLY A 3 -10.27 -9.51 -3.41
N PHE A 4 -11.34 -9.41 -2.62
CA PHE A 4 -12.07 -8.17 -2.36
C PHE A 4 -11.25 -7.14 -1.57
N VAL A 5 -10.48 -7.57 -0.56
CA VAL A 5 -9.63 -6.67 0.23
C VAL A 5 -8.53 -6.07 -0.65
N HIS A 6 -7.91 -6.90 -1.49
CA HIS A 6 -6.87 -6.46 -2.42
C HIS A 6 -7.41 -5.38 -3.37
N ASN A 7 -8.54 -5.63 -4.04
CA ASN A 7 -9.12 -4.68 -4.99
C ASN A 7 -9.49 -3.35 -4.32
N ARG A 8 -10.01 -3.36 -3.10
CA ARG A 8 -10.33 -2.13 -2.36
C ARG A 8 -9.10 -1.32 -1.98
N ILE A 9 -8.01 -1.97 -1.55
CA ILE A 9 -6.74 -1.26 -1.28
C ILE A 9 -6.17 -0.70 -2.58
N LYS A 10 -6.22 -1.47 -3.68
CA LYS A 10 -5.77 -1.02 -5.00
C LYS A 10 -6.50 0.25 -5.42
N HIS A 11 -7.84 0.24 -5.40
CA HIS A 11 -8.65 1.43 -5.72
C HIS A 11 -8.31 2.61 -4.82
N LEU A 12 -8.24 2.42 -3.50
CA LEU A 12 -7.92 3.51 -2.58
C LEU A 12 -6.53 4.11 -2.86
N VAL A 13 -5.56 3.26 -3.21
CA VAL A 13 -4.21 3.67 -3.58
C VAL A 13 -4.18 4.43 -4.92
N GLU A 14 -5.02 4.04 -5.89
CA GLU A 14 -5.19 4.75 -7.17
C GLU A 14 -5.84 6.12 -6.97
N GLU A 15 -6.97 6.18 -6.26
CA GLU A 15 -7.69 7.43 -5.96
C GLU A 15 -6.80 8.41 -5.19
N THR A 16 -6.06 7.91 -4.20
CA THR A 16 -5.13 8.73 -3.41
C THR A 16 -3.99 9.25 -4.28
N ARG A 17 -3.49 8.45 -5.24
CA ARG A 17 -2.44 8.87 -6.17
C ARG A 17 -2.93 9.91 -7.16
N ASP A 18 -4.14 9.77 -7.68
CA ASP A 18 -4.73 10.71 -8.63
C ASP A 18 -5.07 12.05 -7.94
N ALA A 19 -5.59 11.99 -6.71
CA ALA A 19 -5.77 13.18 -5.88
C ALA A 19 -4.43 13.85 -5.54
N TYR A 20 -3.41 13.05 -5.19
CA TYR A 20 -2.06 13.55 -4.93
C TYR A 20 -1.41 14.17 -6.17
N SER A 21 -1.55 13.58 -7.36
CA SER A 21 -0.97 14.13 -8.60
C SER A 21 -1.64 15.45 -9.00
N SER A 22 -2.96 15.56 -8.76
CA SER A 22 -3.74 16.78 -8.96
C SER A 22 -3.38 17.87 -7.93
N PHE A 23 -3.04 17.48 -6.70
CA PHE A 23 -2.68 18.39 -5.62
C PHE A 23 -1.20 18.85 -5.66
N SER A 24 -0.29 17.97 -6.06
CA SER A 24 1.15 18.12 -5.84
C SER A 24 1.90 18.85 -6.95
N GLY A 25 1.24 19.56 -7.88
CA GLY A 25 1.79 20.20 -9.08
C GLY A 25 3.05 21.08 -8.91
N GLY A 26 4.17 20.50 -8.48
CA GLY A 26 5.44 21.14 -8.11
C GLY A 26 5.89 21.02 -6.64
N VAL A 27 5.06 20.53 -5.70
CA VAL A 27 5.43 20.46 -4.27
C VAL A 27 5.86 19.04 -3.91
N ASN A 28 7.03 18.91 -3.28
CA ASN A 28 7.57 17.66 -2.73
C ASN A 28 6.76 17.21 -1.49
N ALA A 29 5.45 17.06 -1.65
CA ALA A 29 4.54 16.59 -0.61
C ALA A 29 4.84 15.11 -0.32
N ASP A 30 4.86 14.72 0.94
CA ASP A 30 5.05 13.30 1.25
C ASP A 30 3.77 12.54 0.91
N TYR A 31 3.78 11.74 -0.16
CA TYR A 31 2.66 10.88 -0.54
C TYR A 31 2.13 10.05 0.63
N ALA A 32 3.01 9.58 1.53
CA ALA A 32 2.60 8.81 2.69
C ALA A 32 1.78 9.65 3.69
N GLU A 33 2.11 10.93 3.85
CA GLU A 33 1.36 11.87 4.66
C GLU A 33 -0.01 12.17 4.04
N PHE A 34 -0.06 12.40 2.73
CA PHE A 34 -1.33 12.60 2.03
C PHE A 34 -2.23 11.36 2.11
N ALA A 35 -1.69 10.16 1.88
CA ALA A 35 -2.42 8.92 1.97
C ALA A 35 -2.92 8.58 3.39
N SER A 36 -2.23 9.09 4.41
CA SER A 36 -2.65 8.90 5.80
C SER A 36 -3.94 9.66 6.16
N LEU A 37 -4.35 10.64 5.36
CA LEU A 37 -5.65 11.29 5.49
C LEU A 37 -6.81 10.30 5.34
N SER A 38 -6.59 9.22 4.58
CA SER A 38 -7.54 8.12 4.38
C SER A 38 -7.37 6.98 5.39
N LEU A 39 -6.75 7.23 6.56
CA LEU A 39 -6.48 6.18 7.58
C LEU A 39 -7.73 5.38 7.97
N SER A 40 -8.89 6.03 8.12
CA SER A 40 -10.13 5.33 8.45
C SER A 40 -10.51 4.29 7.39
N ALA A 41 -10.42 4.65 6.11
CA ALA A 41 -10.68 3.72 5.01
C ALA A 41 -9.69 2.56 5.00
N PHE A 42 -8.41 2.80 5.31
CA PHE A 42 -7.42 1.73 5.46
C PHE A 42 -7.74 0.81 6.63
N LYS A 43 -8.16 1.34 7.80
CA LYS A 43 -8.58 0.52 8.95
C LYS A 43 -9.74 -0.40 8.59
N ASP A 44 -10.75 0.16 7.93
CA ASP A 44 -11.95 -0.56 7.52
C ASP A 44 -11.63 -1.64 6.47
N ILE A 45 -10.79 -1.34 5.49
CA ILE A 45 -10.43 -2.32 4.45
C ILE A 45 -9.51 -3.41 4.98
N LEU A 46 -8.59 -3.07 5.90
CA LEU A 46 -7.64 -4.01 6.49
C LEU A 46 -8.23 -4.78 7.68
N HIS A 47 -9.47 -4.46 8.09
CA HIS A 47 -10.08 -4.95 9.33
C HIS A 47 -9.14 -4.82 10.55
N ASN A 48 -8.38 -3.72 10.60
CA ASN A 48 -7.39 -3.48 11.66
C ASN A 48 -7.67 -2.12 12.32
N PRO A 49 -8.52 -2.07 13.37
CA PRO A 49 -8.88 -0.82 14.04
C PRO A 49 -7.70 -0.17 14.77
N ASP A 50 -6.69 -0.95 15.15
CA ASP A 50 -5.50 -0.49 15.87
C ASP A 50 -4.42 0.09 14.94
N LEU A 51 -4.62 0.06 13.62
CA LEU A 51 -3.68 0.62 12.67
C LEU A 51 -3.45 2.11 12.94
N THR A 52 -2.22 2.48 13.28
CA THR A 52 -1.90 3.90 13.52
C THR A 52 -1.51 4.62 12.24
N ASP A 53 -1.65 5.94 12.23
CA ASP A 53 -1.12 6.83 11.19
C ASP A 53 0.36 6.52 10.91
N ARG A 54 1.15 6.39 11.98
CA ARG A 54 2.59 6.08 11.92
C ARG A 54 2.86 4.73 11.23
N ASP A 55 2.07 3.71 11.53
CA ASP A 55 2.20 2.39 10.91
C ASP A 55 1.85 2.43 9.43
N LEU A 56 0.75 3.11 9.07
CA LEU A 56 0.34 3.30 7.68
C LEU A 56 1.41 4.04 6.87
N ARG A 57 1.89 5.19 7.38
CA ARG A 57 2.97 5.96 6.73
C ARG A 57 4.24 5.13 6.58
N ARG A 58 4.61 4.34 7.59
CA ARG A 58 5.78 3.43 7.52
C ARG A 58 5.61 2.40 6.41
N MET A 59 4.44 1.76 6.32
CA MET A 59 4.14 0.78 5.27
C MET A 59 4.19 1.40 3.87
N ILE A 60 3.58 2.58 3.69
CA ILE A 60 3.57 3.27 2.39
C ILE A 60 4.99 3.64 1.96
N ARG A 61 5.78 4.27 2.84
CA ARG A 61 7.18 4.63 2.54
C ARG A 61 8.04 3.39 2.27
N GLY A 62 7.82 2.29 3.01
CA GLY A 62 8.50 1.01 2.79
C GLY A 62 8.18 0.40 1.42
N GLY A 63 6.90 0.42 1.04
CA GLY A 63 6.43 -0.02 -0.27
C GLY A 63 7.05 0.81 -1.40
N MET A 64 6.99 2.14 -1.31
CA MET A 64 7.58 3.05 -2.30
C MET A 64 9.09 2.83 -2.50
N LYS A 65 9.86 2.72 -1.40
CA LYS A 65 11.30 2.42 -1.48
C LYS A 65 11.57 1.07 -2.13
N THR A 66 10.75 0.05 -1.80
CA THR A 66 10.89 -1.31 -2.35
C THR A 66 10.57 -1.36 -3.84
N HIS A 67 9.51 -0.68 -4.27
CA HIS A 67 9.11 -0.58 -5.68
C HIS A 67 10.20 0.10 -6.52
N LYS A 68 10.69 1.26 -6.06
CA LYS A 68 11.76 2.02 -6.72
C LYS A 68 13.06 1.21 -6.87
N GLY A 69 13.41 0.39 -5.88
CA GLY A 69 14.65 -0.37 -5.86
C GLY A 69 14.62 -1.72 -6.60
N LYS A 70 13.44 -2.32 -6.83
CA LYS A 70 13.34 -3.70 -7.34
C LYS A 70 12.61 -3.85 -8.68
N SER A 71 11.64 -3.00 -9.00
CA SER A 71 10.95 -3.07 -10.29
C SER A 71 10.08 -1.83 -10.53
N PRO A 72 10.59 -0.77 -11.17
CA PRO A 72 9.76 0.36 -11.59
C PRO A 72 8.72 -0.05 -12.66
N ALA A 73 8.87 -1.22 -13.29
CA ALA A 73 8.00 -1.72 -14.35
C ALA A 73 6.73 -2.44 -13.86
N SER A 74 6.62 -2.78 -12.57
CA SER A 74 5.39 -3.38 -12.04
C SER A 74 4.32 -2.32 -11.77
N CYS A 75 3.05 -2.67 -11.96
CA CYS A 75 1.93 -1.78 -11.71
C CYS A 75 1.92 -1.32 -10.24
N TRP A 76 2.21 -0.02 -10.03
CA TRP A 76 2.50 0.54 -8.71
C TRP A 76 1.35 0.33 -7.72
N ALA A 77 0.10 0.53 -8.13
CA ALA A 77 -1.07 0.36 -7.27
C ALA A 77 -1.25 -1.09 -6.79
N THR A 78 -1.15 -2.05 -7.71
CA THR A 78 -1.21 -3.49 -7.40
C THR A 78 -0.09 -3.90 -6.44
N PHE A 79 1.14 -3.42 -6.67
CA PHE A 79 2.26 -3.70 -5.77
C PHE A 79 2.02 -3.12 -4.37
N MET A 80 1.60 -1.86 -4.29
CA MET A 80 1.34 -1.19 -3.02
C MET A 80 0.19 -1.84 -2.25
N ALA A 81 -0.87 -2.26 -2.94
CA ALA A 81 -2.00 -2.95 -2.32
C ALA A 81 -1.57 -4.27 -1.67
N LEU A 82 -0.80 -5.08 -2.39
CA LEU A 82 -0.22 -6.32 -1.85
C LEU A 82 0.72 -6.04 -0.68
N TYR A 83 1.59 -5.04 -0.82
CA TYR A 83 2.57 -4.70 0.21
C TYR A 83 1.89 -4.25 1.50
N ILE A 84 0.89 -3.37 1.42
CA ILE A 84 0.14 -2.86 2.57
C ILE A 84 -0.67 -3.98 3.21
N ALA A 85 -1.43 -4.75 2.43
CA ALA A 85 -2.22 -5.87 2.94
C ALA A 85 -1.33 -6.89 3.68
N HIS A 86 -0.17 -7.20 3.12
CA HIS A 86 0.78 -8.12 3.74
C HIS A 86 1.36 -7.57 5.05
N ASN A 87 1.85 -6.32 5.06
CA ASN A 87 2.50 -5.74 6.24
C ASN A 87 1.52 -5.40 7.37
N ALA A 88 0.27 -5.07 7.05
CA ALA A 88 -0.78 -4.83 8.04
C ALA A 88 -1.15 -6.12 8.79
N ASN A 89 -1.11 -7.27 8.10
CA ASN A 89 -1.40 -8.57 8.69
C ASN A 89 -0.18 -9.25 9.33
N ALA A 90 1.04 -8.93 8.89
CA ALA A 90 2.28 -9.42 9.51
C ALA A 90 2.49 -8.85 10.93
N GLY A 91 1.84 -7.72 11.27
CA GLY A 91 1.81 -7.20 12.64
C GLY A 91 1.04 -8.07 13.64
N LEU A 92 0.25 -9.05 13.17
CA LEU A 92 -0.56 -9.96 14.00
C LEU A 92 0.05 -11.37 14.14
N GLN A 93 1.04 -11.75 13.33
CA GLN A 93 1.66 -13.07 13.39
C GLN A 93 3.17 -12.96 13.16
N GLY A 94 3.94 -13.03 14.25
CA GLY A 94 5.37 -13.30 14.13
C GLY A 94 5.58 -14.63 13.40
N GLY A 95 6.30 -14.61 12.28
CA GLY A 95 7.00 -15.81 11.81
C GLY A 95 6.79 -16.31 10.37
N HIS A 96 6.10 -15.60 9.46
CA HIS A 96 6.10 -16.03 8.05
C HIS A 96 6.56 -14.91 7.09
N ARG A 97 7.86 -14.88 6.82
CA ARG A 97 8.46 -14.15 5.71
C ARG A 97 8.15 -14.87 4.40
N SER A 98 6.95 -14.69 3.86
CA SER A 98 6.75 -14.92 2.43
C SER A 98 7.52 -13.84 1.67
N THR A 99 8.26 -14.26 0.66
CA THR A 99 9.24 -13.41 -0.01
C THR A 99 8.53 -12.42 -0.92
N LEU A 100 9.14 -11.26 -1.19
CA LEU A 100 8.64 -10.31 -2.19
C LEU A 100 8.34 -11.00 -3.54
N ARG A 101 9.02 -12.11 -3.84
CA ARG A 101 8.77 -12.98 -5.00
C ARG A 101 7.32 -13.51 -5.07
N ASP A 102 6.72 -13.81 -3.93
CA ASP A 102 5.35 -14.32 -3.82
C ASP A 102 4.32 -13.22 -4.12
N ILE A 103 4.63 -11.98 -3.73
CA ILE A 103 3.86 -10.77 -4.10
C ILE A 103 3.98 -10.51 -5.61
N TYR A 104 5.16 -10.69 -6.20
CA TYR A 104 5.40 -10.42 -7.62
C TYR A 104 4.87 -11.52 -8.56
N SER A 105 4.74 -12.77 -8.10
CA SER A 105 4.12 -13.87 -8.88
C SER A 105 2.60 -13.75 -8.98
N ALA A 106 1.96 -12.92 -8.13
CA ALA A 106 0.53 -12.69 -8.16
C ALA A 106 0.13 -11.70 -9.28
N ARG A 107 0.18 -12.22 -10.51
CA ARG A 107 -0.55 -11.79 -11.72
C ARG A 107 -0.17 -10.43 -12.32
N GLY A 108 0.61 -10.51 -13.41
CA GLY A 108 0.91 -9.42 -14.34
C GLY A 108 -0.28 -8.95 -15.17
N HIS A 109 -1.25 -8.30 -14.55
CA HIS A 109 -2.18 -7.42 -15.25
C HIS A 109 -2.32 -6.11 -14.47
N CYS A 110 -1.83 -5.05 -15.10
CA CYS A 110 -2.51 -3.77 -15.10
C CYS A 110 -3.85 -4.00 -15.84
#